data_AF-A0A1M7QVU8-F1
#
_entry.id   AF-A0A1M7QVU8-F1
#
_cell.length_a   1.000
_cell.length_b   1.000
_cell.length_c   1.000
_cell.angle_alpha   90.00
_cell.angle_beta   90.00
_cell.angle_gamma   90.00
#
_symmetry.space_group_name_H-M   'P 1'
#
loop_
_entity.id
_entity.type
_entity.pdbx_description
1 polymer ?
#
loop_
_entity_poly.entity_id
_entity_poly.type
_entity_poly.pdbx_seq_one_letter_code
_entity_poly.pdbx_strand_id
1 'polypeptide(L)'
;MEKEQTFGTRTSMDELKKQYGEQYWWDWFAETASLNDEQVSLRHITGPLQIDGDFILDEDPWAIIIDGDVKIKGTLICKTPEERVSTLVVLGKLKAGNLFFSGSARLAIEDDTTLEGFVIGTWGDGGASLDVTGTLTARGVLLDPHTPAKASKQIDALIMCGNGWPTKPDFLDGDQPELFHHGVLDRGGPFVDLHLIREAAKAGMPVFNQVAEQAWRKDKGLPI
;
A
#
# COMPACT_ATOMS: atom_id res chain seq x y z
N MET A 1 16.62 -13.39 -18.49
CA MET A 1 16.54 -14.49 -17.51
C MET A 1 17.00 -13.90 -16.19
N GLU A 2 16.15 -13.05 -15.60
CA GLU A 2 16.38 -12.50 -14.28
C GLU A 2 16.12 -13.61 -13.26
N LYS A 3 16.96 -13.68 -12.23
CA LYS A 3 16.83 -14.67 -11.16
C LYS A 3 15.55 -14.34 -10.40
N GLU A 4 14.62 -15.30 -10.31
CA GLU A 4 13.57 -15.30 -9.30
C GLU A 4 14.22 -14.94 -7.95
N GLN A 5 13.94 -13.74 -7.44
CA GLN A 5 14.29 -13.40 -6.07
C GLN A 5 13.31 -14.13 -5.17
N THR A 6 13.59 -15.40 -4.86
CA THR A 6 12.83 -16.13 -3.86
C THR A 6 13.14 -15.56 -2.48
N PHE A 7 12.27 -14.68 -1.99
CA PHE A 7 12.33 -14.18 -0.62
C PHE A 7 11.70 -15.17 0.36
N GLY A 8 12.41 -15.43 1.46
CA GLY A 8 11.91 -16.24 2.57
C GLY A 8 11.94 -17.76 2.36
N THR A 9 11.61 -18.47 3.42
CA THR A 9 11.46 -19.93 3.40
C THR A 9 10.04 -20.29 2.95
N ARG A 10 9.90 -21.42 2.23
CA ARG A 10 8.57 -21.97 1.93
C ARG A 10 7.98 -22.54 3.22
N THR A 11 6.69 -22.33 3.42
CA THR A 11 5.97 -22.84 4.60
C THR A 11 4.53 -23.24 4.22
N SER A 12 3.73 -23.60 5.23
CA SER A 12 2.34 -24.01 5.10
C SER A 12 1.44 -23.25 6.06
N MET A 13 0.14 -23.20 5.76
CA MET A 13 -0.86 -22.60 6.64
C MET A 13 -0.88 -23.24 8.03
N ASP A 14 -0.69 -24.55 8.14
CA ASP A 14 -0.71 -25.26 9.42
C ASP A 14 0.47 -24.86 10.32
N GLU A 15 1.68 -24.75 9.75
CA GLU A 15 2.87 -24.30 10.47
C GLU A 15 2.71 -22.86 10.98
N LEU A 16 2.23 -21.98 10.11
CA LEU A 16 2.03 -20.57 10.43
C LEU A 16 0.90 -20.36 11.45
N LYS A 17 -0.22 -21.08 11.31
CA LYS A 17 -1.33 -21.05 12.26
C LYS A 17 -0.91 -21.57 13.64
N LYS A 18 -0.05 -22.60 13.69
CA LYS A 18 0.54 -23.08 14.95
C LYS A 18 1.44 -22.02 15.60
N GLN A 19 2.14 -21.22 14.81
CA GLN A 19 3.05 -20.19 15.30
C GLN A 19 2.32 -18.94 15.79
N TYR A 20 1.37 -18.41 15.02
CA TYR A 20 0.76 -17.10 15.29
C TYR A 20 -0.70 -17.18 15.80
N GLY A 21 -1.31 -18.37 15.90
CA GLY A 21 -2.70 -18.53 16.32
C GLY A 21 -3.68 -18.16 15.21
N GLU A 22 -4.90 -17.71 15.55
CA GLU A 22 -5.90 -17.22 14.58
C GLU A 22 -5.92 -15.68 14.55
N GLN A 23 -5.30 -15.09 13.52
CA GLN A 23 -5.28 -13.66 13.24
C GLN A 23 -6.35 -13.27 12.20
N TYR A 24 -6.78 -12.01 12.19
CA TYR A 24 -7.84 -11.53 11.28
C TYR A 24 -7.45 -11.66 9.79
N TRP A 25 -6.16 -11.52 9.47
CA TRP A 25 -5.63 -11.62 8.12
C TRP A 25 -5.48 -13.07 7.62
N TRP A 26 -5.81 -14.09 8.42
CA TRP A 26 -5.78 -15.48 7.95
C TRP A 26 -6.78 -15.79 6.86
N ASP A 27 -7.96 -15.19 6.95
CA ASP A 27 -8.98 -15.37 5.93
C ASP A 27 -8.45 -14.92 4.57
N TRP A 28 -7.58 -13.90 4.55
CA TRP A 28 -6.94 -13.46 3.31
C TRP A 28 -5.96 -14.48 2.74
N PHE A 29 -5.18 -15.17 3.59
CA PHE A 29 -4.32 -16.26 3.11
C PHE A 29 -5.12 -17.48 2.64
N ALA A 30 -6.19 -17.84 3.36
CA ALA A 30 -7.07 -18.93 2.97
C ALA A 30 -7.76 -18.65 1.64
N GLU A 31 -8.25 -17.42 1.45
CA GLU A 31 -8.79 -16.94 0.18
C GLU A 31 -7.72 -16.90 -0.92
N THR A 32 -6.53 -16.38 -0.65
CA THR A 32 -5.42 -16.38 -1.62
C THR A 32 -5.07 -17.80 -2.09
N ALA A 33 -5.08 -18.78 -1.19
CA ALA A 33 -4.81 -20.16 -1.53
C ALA A 33 -5.98 -20.86 -2.27
N SER A 34 -7.21 -20.37 -2.15
CA SER A 34 -8.41 -21.03 -2.69
C SER A 34 -9.02 -20.36 -3.91
N LEU A 35 -8.85 -19.05 -4.08
CA LEU A 35 -9.42 -18.26 -5.18
C LEU A 35 -8.52 -18.18 -6.41
N ASN A 36 -7.24 -18.55 -6.28
CA ASN A 36 -6.33 -18.63 -7.41
C ASN A 36 -6.36 -20.02 -8.04
N ASP A 37 -6.41 -20.09 -9.37
CA ASP A 37 -6.35 -21.35 -10.13
C ASP A 37 -4.99 -22.07 -9.98
N GLU A 38 -3.94 -21.33 -9.65
CA GLU A 38 -2.58 -21.84 -9.48
C GLU A 38 -2.23 -21.98 -8.01
N GLN A 39 -1.43 -23.00 -7.68
CA GLN A 39 -1.02 -23.22 -6.31
C GLN A 39 -0.10 -22.09 -5.83
N VAL A 40 -0.59 -21.27 -4.90
CA VAL A 40 0.19 -20.20 -4.28
C VAL A 40 1.21 -20.78 -3.29
N SER A 41 2.48 -20.43 -3.45
CA SER A 41 3.52 -20.81 -2.49
C SER A 41 3.59 -19.80 -1.34
N LEU A 42 3.22 -20.24 -0.13
CA LEU A 42 3.37 -19.41 1.06
C LEU A 42 4.85 -19.24 1.42
N ARG A 43 5.24 -17.99 1.68
CA ARG A 43 6.60 -17.60 2.06
C ARG A 43 6.61 -16.94 3.43
N HIS A 44 7.60 -17.30 4.23
CA HIS A 44 7.84 -16.71 5.53
C HIS A 44 9.27 -16.17 5.60
N ILE A 45 9.40 -14.89 5.89
CA ILE A 45 10.67 -14.18 6.08
C ILE A 45 10.78 -13.88 7.57
N THR A 46 11.74 -14.51 8.24
CA THR A 46 11.96 -14.30 9.68
C THR A 46 13.01 -13.24 9.93
N GLY A 47 12.71 -12.29 10.81
CA GLY A 47 13.59 -11.19 11.19
C GLY A 47 13.43 -9.96 10.30
N PRO A 48 14.21 -8.90 10.59
CA PRO A 48 14.09 -7.63 9.89
C PRO A 48 14.51 -7.76 8.41
N LEU A 49 13.76 -7.10 7.52
CA LEU A 49 14.04 -7.03 6.09
C LEU A 49 14.47 -5.62 5.70
N GLN A 50 15.64 -5.50 5.06
CA GLN A 50 16.12 -4.24 4.50
C GLN A 50 16.31 -4.36 2.99
N ILE A 51 15.75 -3.41 2.24
CA ILE A 51 15.85 -3.32 0.78
C ILE A 51 16.34 -1.92 0.41
N ASP A 52 17.44 -1.84 -0.35
CA ASP A 52 18.07 -0.56 -0.71
C ASP A 52 17.43 0.13 -1.92
N GLY A 53 16.53 -0.52 -2.64
CA GLY A 53 15.78 0.02 -3.77
C GLY A 53 14.28 -0.20 -3.60
N ASP A 54 13.58 -0.44 -4.72
CA ASP A 54 12.18 -0.84 -4.71
C ASP A 54 12.03 -2.31 -4.28
N PHE A 55 10.93 -2.62 -3.58
CA PHE A 55 10.49 -3.98 -3.34
C PHE A 55 9.24 -4.24 -4.18
N ILE A 56 9.39 -5.05 -5.22
CA ILE A 56 8.36 -5.26 -6.24
C ILE A 56 7.78 -6.66 -6.08
N LEU A 57 6.47 -6.72 -5.90
CA LEU A 57 5.64 -7.91 -5.87
C LEU A 57 4.60 -7.79 -7.00
N ASP A 58 5.01 -8.13 -8.21
CA ASP A 58 4.19 -8.11 -9.43
C ASP A 58 4.15 -9.47 -10.18
N GLU A 59 4.90 -10.47 -9.68
CA GLU A 59 4.78 -11.87 -10.08
C GLU A 59 3.75 -12.57 -9.16
N ASP A 60 2.48 -12.45 -9.50
CA ASP A 60 1.36 -13.01 -8.76
C ASP A 60 1.06 -14.49 -9.14
N PRO A 61 0.33 -15.24 -8.29
CA PRO A 61 -0.11 -14.88 -6.94
C PRO A 61 1.00 -15.04 -5.88
N TRP A 62 1.01 -14.16 -4.88
CA TRP A 62 1.93 -14.21 -3.74
C TRP A 62 1.19 -14.26 -2.40
N ALA A 63 1.77 -15.00 -1.44
CA ALA A 63 1.28 -15.12 -0.07
C ALA A 63 2.49 -15.08 0.87
N ILE A 64 2.77 -13.91 1.46
CA ILE A 64 4.05 -13.62 2.14
C ILE A 64 3.79 -13.10 3.56
N ILE A 65 4.50 -13.66 4.55
CA ILE A 65 4.59 -13.11 5.90
C ILE A 65 6.03 -12.67 6.15
N ILE A 66 6.20 -11.44 6.62
CA ILE A 66 7.46 -10.91 7.14
C ILE A 66 7.32 -10.76 8.65
N ASP A 67 7.99 -11.64 9.38
CA ASP A 67 8.05 -11.66 10.85
C ASP A 67 9.18 -10.75 11.34
N GLY A 68 8.96 -9.45 11.19
CA GLY A 68 9.90 -8.42 11.60
C GLY A 68 9.63 -7.07 10.95
N ASP A 69 10.45 -6.09 11.33
CA ASP A 69 10.43 -4.75 10.75
C ASP A 69 10.92 -4.77 9.29
N VAL A 70 10.26 -4.00 8.43
CA VAL A 70 10.60 -3.83 7.02
C VAL A 70 11.07 -2.40 6.78
N LYS A 71 12.26 -2.27 6.19
CA LYS A 71 12.81 -0.99 5.74
C LYS A 71 13.17 -1.05 4.27
N ILE A 72 12.46 -0.28 3.45
CA ILE A 72 12.66 -0.16 2.01
C ILE A 72 13.10 1.29 1.76
N LYS A 73 14.19 1.52 1.03
CA LYS A 73 14.58 2.90 0.66
C LYS A 73 13.71 3.44 -0.48
N GLY A 74 13.32 2.59 -1.41
CA GLY A 74 12.45 2.93 -2.53
C GLY A 74 10.97 2.68 -2.21
N THR A 75 10.27 2.16 -3.21
CA THR A 75 8.82 1.92 -3.17
C THR A 75 8.50 0.46 -2.89
N LEU A 76 7.56 0.20 -2.00
CA LEU A 76 6.86 -1.09 -1.94
C LEU A 76 5.78 -1.11 -3.02
N ILE A 77 5.89 -2.00 -4.00
CA ILE A 77 4.94 -2.13 -5.10
C ILE A 77 4.28 -3.51 -5.00
N CYS A 78 2.98 -3.54 -4.73
CA CYS A 78 2.18 -4.75 -4.64
C CYS A 78 1.11 -4.73 -5.73
N LYS A 79 1.29 -5.48 -6.81
CA LYS A 79 0.38 -5.48 -7.95
C LYS A 79 -0.07 -6.89 -8.26
N THR A 80 -1.35 -7.02 -8.58
CA THR A 80 -1.92 -8.21 -9.21
C THR A 80 -2.85 -7.78 -10.35
N PRO A 81 -3.15 -8.69 -11.30
CA PRO A 81 -4.38 -8.64 -12.08
C PRO A 81 -5.62 -8.67 -11.17
N GLU A 82 -6.77 -8.19 -11.66
CA GLU A 82 -8.03 -8.16 -10.88
C GLU A 82 -8.54 -9.57 -10.53
N GLU A 83 -8.26 -10.54 -11.40
CA GLU A 83 -8.65 -11.93 -11.26
C GLU A 83 -7.75 -12.76 -10.33
N ARG A 84 -6.69 -12.16 -9.75
CA ARG A 84 -5.70 -12.85 -8.92
C ARG A 84 -5.55 -12.17 -7.57
N VAL A 85 -5.73 -12.94 -6.49
CA VAL A 85 -5.63 -12.44 -5.12
C VAL A 85 -4.24 -12.70 -4.58
N SER A 86 -3.65 -11.73 -3.87
CA SER A 86 -2.37 -11.91 -3.20
C SER A 86 -2.37 -11.22 -1.83
N THR A 87 -1.61 -11.77 -0.88
CA THR A 87 -1.59 -11.31 0.51
C THR A 87 -0.17 -11.13 1.04
N LEU A 88 0.10 -9.97 1.64
CA LEU A 88 1.37 -9.62 2.28
C LEU A 88 1.05 -9.19 3.70
N VAL A 89 1.69 -9.83 4.67
CA VAL A 89 1.62 -9.47 6.07
C VAL A 89 3.00 -9.06 6.55
N VAL A 90 3.07 -7.91 7.20
CA VAL A 90 4.25 -7.43 7.93
C VAL A 90 3.90 -7.38 9.40
N LEU A 91 4.50 -8.25 10.20
CA LEU A 91 4.20 -8.33 11.64
C LEU A 91 4.86 -7.21 12.46
N GLY A 92 5.85 -6.52 11.87
CA GLY A 92 6.53 -5.38 12.49
C GLY A 92 6.18 -4.05 11.82
N LYS A 93 7.07 -3.07 11.99
CA LYS A 93 6.94 -1.73 11.41
C LYS A 93 7.30 -1.72 9.94
N LEU A 94 6.62 -0.90 9.16
CA LEU A 94 7.00 -0.64 7.76
C LEU A 94 7.57 0.77 7.62
N LYS A 95 8.76 0.87 7.05
CA LYS A 95 9.34 2.13 6.57
C LYS A 95 9.64 2.02 5.09
N ALA A 96 9.09 2.91 4.28
CA ALA A 96 9.36 2.95 2.84
C ALA A 96 9.39 4.38 2.28
N GLY A 97 9.90 4.56 1.07
CA GLY A 97 9.75 5.82 0.34
C GLY A 97 8.28 6.02 -0.05
N ASN A 98 7.69 5.04 -0.72
CA ASN A 98 6.27 5.02 -1.10
C ASN A 98 5.68 3.60 -0.95
N LEU A 99 4.34 3.50 -0.98
CA LEU A 99 3.62 2.23 -1.04
C LEU A 99 2.56 2.30 -2.15
N PHE A 100 2.69 1.45 -3.16
CA PHE A 100 1.71 1.33 -4.24
C PHE A 100 1.05 -0.03 -4.20
N PHE A 101 -0.27 -0.06 -4.31
CA PHE A 101 -1.03 -1.30 -4.34
C PHE A 101 -2.17 -1.24 -5.34
N SER A 102 -2.48 -2.36 -6.00
CA SER A 102 -3.52 -2.40 -7.03
C SER A 102 -4.05 -3.80 -7.31
N GLY A 103 -5.21 -3.87 -7.99
CA GLY A 103 -5.86 -5.13 -8.36
C GLY A 103 -6.56 -5.76 -7.16
N SER A 104 -6.02 -6.89 -6.72
CA SER A 104 -6.52 -7.65 -5.57
C SER A 104 -5.38 -7.94 -4.57
N ALA A 105 -4.38 -7.04 -4.55
CA ALA A 105 -3.30 -7.04 -3.59
C ALA A 105 -3.79 -6.59 -2.19
N ARG A 106 -3.67 -7.47 -1.20
CA ARG A 106 -4.07 -7.23 0.19
C ARG A 106 -2.85 -7.14 1.08
N LEU A 107 -2.76 -6.05 1.83
CA LEU A 107 -1.61 -5.75 2.68
C LEU A 107 -2.10 -5.54 4.11
N ALA A 108 -1.51 -6.27 5.05
CA ALA A 108 -1.73 -6.09 6.48
C ALA A 108 -0.39 -5.79 7.18
N ILE A 109 -0.33 -4.66 7.88
CA ILE A 109 0.85 -4.22 8.63
C ILE A 109 0.43 -4.11 10.10
N GLU A 110 1.01 -4.95 10.95
CA GLU A 110 0.55 -5.13 12.33
C GLU A 110 1.08 -4.06 13.30
N ASP A 111 1.94 -3.15 12.82
CA ASP A 111 2.46 -2.01 13.58
C ASP A 111 2.44 -0.72 12.74
N ASP A 112 3.14 0.32 13.19
CA ASP A 112 3.18 1.62 12.52
C ASP A 112 3.83 1.54 11.13
N THR A 113 3.24 2.26 10.18
CA THR A 113 3.76 2.47 8.82
C THR A 113 4.19 3.91 8.65
N THR A 114 5.45 4.14 8.28
CA THR A 114 6.00 5.47 7.99
C THR A 114 6.52 5.53 6.57
N LEU A 115 5.92 6.41 5.76
CA LEU A 115 6.31 6.65 4.38
C LEU A 115 6.85 8.08 4.23
N GLU A 116 7.95 8.23 3.49
CA GLU A 116 8.48 9.55 3.14
C GLU A 116 7.57 10.29 2.14
N GLY A 117 6.92 9.53 1.27
CA GLY A 117 6.03 9.99 0.21
C GLY A 117 4.60 9.53 0.42
N PHE A 118 4.11 8.65 -0.46
CA PHE A 118 2.68 8.44 -0.67
C PHE A 118 2.25 6.98 -0.52
N VAL A 119 1.01 6.79 -0.07
CA VAL A 119 0.22 5.59 -0.38
C VAL A 119 -0.58 5.86 -1.64
N ILE A 120 -0.48 4.99 -2.64
CA ILE A 120 -1.28 5.09 -3.87
C ILE A 120 -1.98 3.77 -4.16
N GLY A 121 -3.31 3.81 -4.24
CA GLY A 121 -4.18 2.67 -4.50
C GLY A 121 -4.99 2.83 -5.78
N THR A 122 -4.96 1.85 -6.67
CA THR A 122 -5.70 1.88 -7.96
C THR A 122 -6.25 0.51 -8.33
N TRP A 123 -7.37 0.47 -9.07
CA TRP A 123 -7.97 -0.75 -9.62
C TRP A 123 -8.35 -1.76 -8.53
N GLY A 124 -8.95 -1.29 -7.45
CA GLY A 124 -9.25 -2.10 -6.26
C GLY A 124 -10.52 -2.93 -6.33
N ASP A 125 -11.24 -2.93 -7.45
CA ASP A 125 -12.50 -3.67 -7.64
C ASP A 125 -12.36 -5.18 -7.40
N GLY A 126 -11.16 -5.73 -7.60
CA GLY A 126 -10.81 -7.12 -7.29
C GLY A 126 -10.57 -7.41 -5.80
N GLY A 127 -10.64 -6.39 -4.95
CA GLY A 127 -10.52 -6.50 -3.49
C GLY A 127 -9.13 -6.13 -2.95
N ALA A 128 -8.43 -5.18 -3.59
CA ALA A 128 -7.22 -4.60 -3.02
C ALA A 128 -7.54 -3.91 -1.70
N SER A 129 -6.64 -4.03 -0.72
CA SER A 129 -6.82 -3.40 0.57
C SER A 129 -5.50 -3.17 1.29
N LEU A 130 -5.44 -2.09 2.07
CA LEU A 130 -4.37 -1.82 3.02
C LEU A 130 -4.94 -1.69 4.44
N ASP A 131 -4.50 -2.57 5.33
CA ASP A 131 -4.80 -2.55 6.76
C ASP A 131 -3.52 -2.26 7.56
N VAL A 132 -3.55 -1.20 8.37
CA VAL A 132 -2.46 -0.86 9.29
C VAL A 132 -3.01 -0.88 10.71
N THR A 133 -2.52 -1.75 11.57
CA THR A 133 -2.98 -1.81 12.97
C THR A 133 -2.42 -0.62 13.78
N GLY A 134 -1.25 -0.12 13.40
CA GLY A 134 -0.63 1.07 13.98
C GLY A 134 -1.14 2.40 13.43
N THR A 135 -0.25 3.39 13.45
CA THR A 135 -0.40 4.67 12.77
C THR A 135 0.15 4.59 11.35
N LEU A 136 -0.57 5.14 10.37
CA LEU A 136 -0.07 5.32 9.00
C LEU A 136 0.34 6.79 8.82
N THR A 137 1.64 7.06 8.71
CA THR A 137 2.18 8.40 8.44
C THR A 137 2.68 8.47 7.01
N ALA A 138 2.20 9.45 6.25
CA ALA A 138 2.61 9.72 4.87
C ALA A 138 2.39 11.20 4.50
N ARG A 139 2.88 11.63 3.35
CA ARG A 139 2.51 12.94 2.77
C ARG A 139 1.06 12.93 2.32
N GLY A 140 0.67 11.87 1.60
CA GLY A 140 -0.70 11.68 1.13
C GLY A 140 -1.09 10.20 1.03
N VAL A 141 -2.38 9.93 1.19
CA VAL A 141 -3.05 8.67 0.89
C VAL A 141 -4.01 8.95 -0.26
N LEU A 142 -3.65 8.51 -1.45
CA LEU A 142 -4.30 8.86 -2.72
C LEU A 142 -4.87 7.58 -3.34
N LEU A 143 -6.18 7.41 -3.20
CA LEU A 143 -6.88 6.18 -3.54
C LEU A 143 -7.95 6.49 -4.58
N ASP A 144 -8.14 5.57 -5.51
CA ASP A 144 -9.35 5.56 -6.33
C ASP A 144 -10.60 5.23 -5.49
N PRO A 145 -11.81 5.29 -6.09
CA PRO A 145 -13.04 4.98 -5.38
C PRO A 145 -13.23 3.51 -4.97
N HIS A 146 -12.32 2.60 -5.33
CA HIS A 146 -12.46 1.15 -5.13
C HIS A 146 -11.34 0.51 -4.31
N THR A 147 -10.35 1.29 -3.88
CA THR A 147 -9.13 0.78 -3.24
C THR A 147 -9.00 1.28 -1.80
N PRO A 148 -9.55 0.60 -0.79
CA PRO A 148 -9.51 1.04 0.59
C PRO A 148 -8.11 0.99 1.22
N ALA A 149 -7.85 1.98 2.07
CA ALA A 149 -6.82 1.92 3.11
C ALA A 149 -7.42 2.34 4.45
N LYS A 150 -6.99 1.71 5.55
CA LYS A 150 -7.34 2.10 6.90
C LYS A 150 -6.14 1.97 7.85
N ALA A 151 -6.18 2.74 8.93
CA ALA A 151 -5.29 2.55 10.07
C ALA A 151 -6.11 2.52 11.36
N SER A 152 -5.82 1.58 12.26
CA SER A 152 -6.62 1.38 13.47
C SER A 152 -6.37 2.46 14.53
N LYS A 153 -5.17 3.06 14.57
CA LYS A 153 -4.89 4.23 15.42
C LYS A 153 -5.27 5.53 14.74
N GLN A 154 -4.52 5.92 13.70
CA GLN A 154 -4.72 7.17 12.96
C GLN A 154 -4.02 7.14 11.60
N ILE A 155 -4.49 7.99 10.68
CA ILE A 155 -3.82 8.28 9.41
C ILE A 155 -3.34 9.73 9.44
N ASP A 156 -2.02 9.91 9.51
CA ASP A 156 -1.34 11.20 9.51
C ASP A 156 -0.89 11.56 8.09
N ALA A 157 -1.84 11.87 7.21
CA ALA A 157 -1.62 12.23 5.81
C ALA A 157 -2.77 13.09 5.26
N LEU A 158 -2.56 13.74 4.11
CA LEU A 158 -3.67 14.28 3.30
C LEU A 158 -4.37 13.13 2.56
N ILE A 159 -5.69 13.04 2.65
CA ILE A 159 -6.45 11.86 2.21
C ILE A 159 -7.38 12.23 1.06
N MET A 160 -7.13 11.63 -0.10
CA MET A 160 -8.02 11.64 -1.25
C MET A 160 -8.51 10.22 -1.49
N CYS A 161 -9.82 10.01 -1.38
CA CYS A 161 -10.44 8.71 -1.69
C CYS A 161 -11.93 8.89 -2.02
N GLY A 162 -12.56 7.82 -2.53
CA GLY A 162 -14.01 7.79 -2.71
C GLY A 162 -14.79 7.89 -1.39
N ASN A 163 -16.08 8.22 -1.50
CA ASN A 163 -17.01 8.13 -0.37
C ASN A 163 -17.39 6.67 -0.10
N GLY A 164 -17.58 6.30 1.18
CA GLY A 164 -18.06 4.97 1.57
C GLY A 164 -16.99 4.01 2.09
N TRP A 165 -15.74 4.46 2.19
CA TRP A 165 -14.63 3.69 2.75
C TRP A 165 -14.48 3.92 4.27
N PRO A 166 -13.79 3.02 5.00
CA PRO A 166 -13.57 3.17 6.44
C PRO A 166 -12.83 4.47 6.79
N THR A 167 -12.10 5.05 5.84
CA THR A 167 -11.39 6.32 6.00
C THR A 167 -12.21 7.45 5.38
N LYS A 168 -12.39 8.54 6.14
CA LYS A 168 -13.04 9.76 5.66
C LYS A 168 -12.02 10.58 4.82
N PRO A 169 -12.35 10.96 3.58
CA PRO A 169 -11.47 11.82 2.78
C PRO A 169 -11.40 13.25 3.34
N ASP A 170 -10.28 13.92 3.13
CA ASP A 170 -10.16 15.36 3.32
C ASP A 170 -10.76 16.11 2.13
N PHE A 171 -10.63 15.55 0.93
CA PHE A 171 -11.17 16.07 -0.32
C PHE A 171 -11.38 14.91 -1.31
N LEU A 172 -12.29 15.11 -2.27
CA LEU A 172 -12.51 14.16 -3.35
C LEU A 172 -11.64 14.50 -4.56
N ASP A 173 -11.50 13.55 -5.47
CA ASP A 173 -10.84 13.80 -6.75
C ASP A 173 -11.56 14.91 -7.54
N GLY A 174 -10.79 15.86 -8.04
CA GLY A 174 -11.29 17.06 -8.72
C GLY A 174 -11.70 18.23 -7.81
N ASP A 175 -11.82 18.06 -6.49
CA ASP A 175 -12.25 19.13 -5.59
C ASP A 175 -11.18 20.22 -5.40
N GLN A 176 -9.90 19.82 -5.39
CA GLN A 176 -8.77 20.67 -5.00
C GLN A 176 -7.60 20.56 -6.01
N PRO A 177 -7.81 20.87 -7.30
CA PRO A 177 -6.77 20.73 -8.32
C PRO A 177 -5.49 21.54 -8.03
N GLU A 178 -5.60 22.66 -7.31
CA GLU A 178 -4.49 23.52 -6.92
C GLU A 178 -3.55 22.90 -5.88
N LEU A 179 -4.02 21.88 -5.14
CA LEU A 179 -3.20 21.12 -4.22
C LEU A 179 -2.20 20.24 -4.98
N PHE A 180 -2.52 19.85 -6.20
CA PHE A 180 -1.69 18.96 -7.01
C PHE A 180 -0.75 19.74 -7.93
N HIS A 181 0.41 19.13 -8.20
CA HIS A 181 1.30 19.65 -9.23
C HIS A 181 0.65 19.46 -10.61
N HIS A 182 0.70 20.48 -11.47
CA HIS A 182 0.05 20.43 -12.79
C HIS A 182 0.46 19.22 -13.65
N GLY A 183 1.68 18.69 -13.45
CA GLY A 183 2.20 17.53 -14.17
C GLY A 183 1.57 16.18 -13.77
N VAL A 184 0.73 16.14 -12.72
CA VAL A 184 0.01 14.93 -12.28
C VAL A 184 -1.51 15.04 -12.45
N LEU A 185 -2.00 16.12 -13.08
CA LEU A 185 -3.40 16.28 -13.42
C LEU A 185 -3.71 15.64 -14.77
N ASP A 186 -4.95 15.19 -14.93
CA ASP A 186 -5.48 14.73 -16.20
C ASP A 186 -5.41 15.82 -17.27
N ARG A 187 -5.12 15.43 -18.51
CA ARG A 187 -4.97 16.35 -19.65
C ARG A 187 -6.33 16.96 -20.02
N GLY A 188 -6.70 18.04 -19.35
CA GLY A 188 -7.89 18.84 -19.66
C GLY A 188 -8.91 18.94 -18.53
N GLY A 189 -8.60 18.45 -17.33
CA GLY A 189 -9.54 18.45 -16.21
C GLY A 189 -8.90 18.78 -14.85
N PRO A 190 -9.73 18.99 -13.82
CA PRO A 190 -9.29 19.19 -12.45
C PRO A 190 -8.91 17.88 -11.74
N PHE A 191 -9.15 16.73 -12.37
CA PHE A 191 -8.93 15.40 -11.81
C PHE A 191 -7.46 15.02 -11.84
N VAL A 192 -7.06 14.17 -10.91
CA VAL A 192 -5.69 13.64 -10.86
C VAL A 192 -5.54 12.38 -11.69
N ASP A 193 -4.42 12.27 -12.38
CA ASP A 193 -4.02 11.01 -13.02
C ASP A 193 -3.19 10.21 -12.02
N LEU A 194 -3.78 9.19 -11.39
CA LEU A 194 -3.10 8.34 -10.40
C LEU A 194 -1.89 7.60 -11.01
N HIS A 195 -1.84 7.38 -12.33
CA HIS A 195 -0.65 6.85 -12.98
C HIS A 195 0.48 7.89 -13.01
N LEU A 196 0.18 9.14 -13.38
CA LEU A 196 1.18 10.23 -13.33
C LEU A 196 1.65 10.52 -11.90
N ILE A 197 0.77 10.41 -10.89
CA ILE A 197 1.15 10.51 -9.48
C ILE A 197 2.17 9.42 -9.12
N ARG A 198 1.94 8.15 -9.51
CA ARG A 198 2.88 7.04 -9.24
C ARG A 198 4.24 7.30 -9.87
N GLU A 199 4.27 7.74 -11.13
CA GLU A 199 5.52 8.05 -11.82
C GLU A 199 6.25 9.24 -11.18
N ALA A 200 5.53 10.30 -10.83
CA ALA A 200 6.11 11.45 -10.13
C ALA A 200 6.68 11.05 -8.76
N ALA A 201 5.93 10.28 -7.95
CA ALA A 201 6.37 9.83 -6.64
C ALA A 201 7.61 8.91 -6.71
N LYS A 202 7.68 7.99 -7.69
CA LYS A 202 8.87 7.15 -7.92
C LYS A 202 10.09 7.97 -8.34
N ALA A 203 9.89 8.98 -9.17
CA ALA A 203 10.95 9.86 -9.64
C ALA A 203 11.38 10.92 -8.62
N GLY A 204 10.73 11.00 -7.45
CA GLY A 204 10.95 12.07 -6.47
C GLY A 204 10.50 13.44 -6.97
N MET A 205 9.65 13.49 -8.00
CA MET A 205 9.06 14.71 -8.51
C MET A 205 7.88 15.17 -7.64
N PRO A 206 7.53 16.46 -7.66
CA PRO A 206 6.38 16.95 -6.91
C PRO A 206 5.06 16.31 -7.36
N VAL A 207 4.36 15.68 -6.42
CA VAL A 207 2.96 15.26 -6.56
C VAL A 207 2.03 16.37 -6.12
N PHE A 208 2.27 16.93 -4.92
CA PHE A 208 1.57 18.11 -4.45
C PHE A 208 2.31 19.40 -4.84
N ASN A 209 1.55 20.48 -4.98
CA ASN A 209 2.07 21.83 -4.89
C ASN A 209 2.55 22.07 -3.46
N GLN A 210 3.85 22.33 -3.27
CA GLN A 210 4.46 22.41 -1.94
C GLN A 210 3.83 23.49 -1.04
N VAL A 211 3.46 24.64 -1.59
CA VAL A 211 2.86 25.74 -0.81
C VAL A 211 1.47 25.35 -0.35
N ALA A 212 0.67 24.76 -1.25
CA ALA A 212 -0.66 24.29 -0.92
C ALA A 212 -0.60 23.14 0.10
N GLU A 213 0.30 22.16 -0.10
CA GLU A 213 0.50 21.04 0.82
C GLU A 213 0.82 21.52 2.23
N GLN A 214 1.77 22.45 2.40
CA GLN A 214 2.12 22.97 3.71
C GLN A 214 0.93 23.66 4.40
N ALA A 215 0.13 24.42 3.64
CA ALA A 215 -1.07 25.07 4.16
C ALA A 215 -2.11 24.04 4.62
N TRP A 216 -2.39 23.03 3.80
CA TRP A 216 -3.33 21.95 4.11
C TRP A 216 -2.90 21.10 5.30
N ARG A 217 -1.62 20.71 5.33
CA ARG A 217 -1.06 19.95 6.45
C ARG A 217 -1.14 20.74 7.75
N LYS A 218 -0.84 22.03 7.71
CA LYS A 218 -0.98 22.92 8.87
C LYS A 218 -2.43 22.99 9.36
N ASP A 219 -3.38 23.19 8.47
CA ASP A 219 -4.81 23.28 8.80
C ASP A 219 -5.34 21.99 9.43
N LYS A 220 -4.89 20.84 8.89
CA LYS A 220 -5.20 19.51 9.43
C LYS A 220 -4.45 19.16 10.73
N GLY A 221 -3.48 19.97 11.15
CA GLY A 221 -2.66 19.69 12.34
C GLY A 221 -1.60 18.59 12.13
N LEU A 222 -1.23 18.34 10.87
CA LEU A 222 -0.18 17.38 10.52
C LEU A 222 1.22 18.02 10.65
N PRO A 223 2.28 17.21 10.86
CA PRO A 223 3.66 17.68 10.81
C PRO A 223 4.00 18.32 9.45
N ILE A 224 4.74 19.43 9.47
CA ILE A 224 5.24 20.16 8.28
C ILE A 224 6.72 19.85 8.09
#